data_AF-A0A9D8DF80-F1
#
_entry.id   AF-A0A9D8DF80-F1
#
_cell.length_a   1.000
_cell.length_b   1.000
_cell.length_c   1.000
_cell.angle_alpha   90.00
_cell.angle_beta   90.00
_cell.angle_gamma   90.00
#
_symmetry.space_group_name_H-M   'P 1'
#
loop_
_entity.id
_entity.type
_entity.pdbx_description
1 polymer ?
#
loop_
_entity_poly.entity_id
_entity_poly.type
_entity_poly.pdbx_seq_one_letter_code
_entity_poly.pdbx_strand_id
1 'polypeptide(L)'
;MVTIALTGWRPGVCWGLICAGIVFNPAGNIALVQASEQDAFRRGSPVDTFYLDSALMLGLATWFPIRPTVSRSADDVRSVVAPLLLGSLALGLLLFAAFEAVSAAAILLAAGALALIVARTALAFRDNRTLLEARQRDSLTDGLTGLGNRRHLMSGLEAAMEEARAGGARTLLLFDLDGFKGYNDAFGHPAGDSLLSRLGANLDAAVAPHGRAYRIGGTSSAPSSRPMA
;
A
#
# COMPACT_ATOMS: atom_id res chain seq x y z
N MET A 1 4.59 24.45 8.62
CA MET A 1 4.85 24.00 10.02
C MET A 1 3.61 23.41 10.70
N VAL A 2 2.39 23.93 10.44
CA VAL A 2 1.12 23.44 11.05
C VAL A 2 0.75 22.01 10.64
N THR A 3 1.10 21.55 9.43
CA THR A 3 0.86 20.17 8.96
C THR A 3 1.77 19.11 9.57
N ILE A 4 2.92 19.50 10.12
CA ILE A 4 3.90 18.56 10.72
C ILE A 4 3.49 18.21 12.17
N ALA A 5 2.84 19.14 12.87
CA ALA A 5 2.38 18.92 14.24
C ALA A 5 1.20 17.95 14.35
N LEU A 6 0.35 17.86 13.32
CA LEU A 6 -0.84 16.99 13.32
C LEU A 6 -0.56 15.53 12.92
N THR A 7 0.65 15.22 12.43
CA THR A 7 0.96 13.92 11.80
C THR A 7 1.84 13.00 12.64
N GLY A 8 2.34 13.43 13.79
CA GLY A 8 3.25 12.65 14.65
C GLY A 8 4.55 12.22 13.94
N TRP A 9 4.82 12.78 12.76
CA TRP A 9 5.93 12.40 11.90
C TRP A 9 7.22 12.99 12.50
N ARG A 10 8.18 12.12 12.82
CA ARG A 10 9.54 12.52 13.23
C ARG A 10 10.48 12.30 12.04
N PRO A 11 10.51 13.21 11.05
CA PRO A 11 11.43 13.09 9.94
C PRO A 11 12.86 13.04 10.50
N GLY A 12 13.60 11.99 10.16
CA GLY A 12 15.00 11.88 10.53
C GLY A 12 15.84 12.98 9.88
N VAL A 13 17.06 13.19 10.40
CA VAL A 13 18.01 14.23 9.93
C VAL A 13 18.22 14.19 8.42
N CYS A 14 18.20 13.00 7.80
CA CYS A 14 18.29 12.81 6.35
C CYS A 14 17.17 13.54 5.57
N TRP A 15 15.91 13.43 6.01
CA TRP A 15 14.78 14.11 5.36
C TRP A 15 14.84 15.62 5.56
N GLY A 16 15.31 16.09 6.72
CA GLY A 16 15.55 17.51 6.96
C GLY A 16 16.58 18.11 6.00
N LEU A 17 17.69 17.39 5.75
CA LEU A 17 18.74 17.81 4.83
C LEU A 17 18.28 17.82 3.37
N ILE A 18 17.50 16.83 2.95
CA ILE A 18 16.92 16.77 1.59
C ILE A 18 15.98 17.96 1.36
N CYS A 19 15.05 18.22 2.29
CA CYS A 19 14.14 19.37 2.18
C CYS A 19 14.90 20.69 2.17
N ALA A 20 15.92 20.85 3.02
CA ALA A 20 16.75 22.04 3.04
C ALA A 20 17.47 22.25 1.69
N GLY A 21 18.09 21.21 1.12
CA GLY A 21 18.78 21.28 -0.16
C GLY A 21 17.88 21.65 -1.34
N ILE A 22 16.65 21.12 -1.38
CA ILE A 22 15.65 21.43 -2.42
C ILE A 22 15.17 22.89 -2.34
N VAL A 23 15.10 23.48 -1.14
CA VAL A 23 14.64 24.88 -0.94
C VAL A 23 15.77 25.88 -1.15
N PHE A 24 17.01 25.52 -0.82
CA PHE A 24 18.16 26.44 -0.90
C PHE A 24 18.55 26.78 -2.34
N ASN A 25 18.43 25.83 -3.26
CA ASN A 25 18.88 25.99 -4.64
C ASN A 25 18.04 27.01 -5.45
N PRO A 26 16.69 27.00 -5.41
CA PRO A 26 15.88 28.02 -6.08
C PRO A 26 16.04 29.43 -5.46
N ALA A 27 16.17 29.52 -4.14
CA ALA A 27 16.37 30.79 -3.45
C ALA A 27 17.69 31.47 -3.84
N GLY A 28 18.77 30.71 -3.98
CA GLY A 28 20.05 31.21 -4.48
C GLY A 28 19.96 31.70 -5.93
N ASN A 29 19.22 30.99 -6.80
CA ASN A 29 18.99 31.42 -8.18
C ASN A 29 18.18 32.71 -8.28
N ILE A 30 17.13 32.87 -7.46
CA ILE A 30 16.33 34.11 -7.41
C ILE A 30 17.19 35.29 -6.94
N ALA A 31 18.02 35.10 -5.91
CA ALA A 31 18.93 36.13 -5.42
C ALA A 31 20.01 36.51 -6.46
N LEU A 32 20.49 35.54 -7.25
CA LEU A 32 21.42 35.78 -8.35
C LEU A 32 20.79 36.62 -9.46
N VAL A 33 19.56 36.30 -9.86
CA VAL A 33 18.82 37.06 -10.89
C VAL A 33 18.59 38.50 -10.41
N GLN A 34 18.12 38.70 -9.18
CA GLN A 34 17.92 40.04 -8.61
C GLN A 34 19.23 40.83 -8.49
N ALA A 35 20.34 40.19 -8.10
CA ALA A 35 21.65 40.85 -8.02
C ALA A 35 22.23 41.21 -9.40
N SER A 36 21.90 40.42 -10.44
CA SER A 36 22.29 40.69 -11.82
C SER A 36 21.51 41.86 -12.44
N GLU A 37 20.24 42.05 -12.06
CA GLU A 37 19.40 43.15 -12.54
C GLU A 37 19.80 44.52 -11.97
N GLN A 38 20.43 44.54 -10.78
CA GLN A 38 20.84 45.78 -10.10
C GLN A 38 22.30 46.18 -10.38
N ASP A 39 23.00 45.50 -11.31
CA ASP A 39 24.44 45.65 -11.57
C ASP A 39 25.32 45.47 -10.31
N ALA A 40 24.75 44.86 -9.26
CA ALA A 40 25.40 44.60 -7.98
C ALA A 40 26.18 43.28 -7.97
N PHE A 41 26.15 42.54 -9.09
CA PHE A 41 26.85 41.27 -9.23
C PHE A 41 28.37 41.45 -9.32
N ARG A 42 29.09 40.91 -8.33
CA ARG A 42 30.56 40.79 -8.35
C ARG A 42 30.93 39.31 -8.35
N ARG A 43 31.79 38.87 -9.28
CA ARG A 43 32.36 37.51 -9.27
C ARG A 43 33.03 37.22 -7.92
N GLY A 44 32.70 36.10 -7.29
CA GLY A 44 33.16 35.76 -5.93
C GLY A 44 32.23 36.22 -4.81
N SER A 45 30.98 36.57 -5.17
CA SER A 45 29.92 36.87 -4.21
C SER A 45 29.54 35.62 -3.41
N PRO A 46 29.08 35.75 -2.14
CA PRO A 46 28.48 34.63 -1.39
C PRO A 46 27.32 33.96 -2.12
N VAL A 47 26.75 34.60 -3.14
CA VAL A 47 25.70 34.03 -3.98
C VAL A 47 26.22 32.90 -4.89
N ASP A 48 27.51 32.91 -5.25
CA ASP A 48 28.13 31.87 -6.08
C ASP A 48 28.27 30.52 -5.33
N THR A 49 28.29 30.53 -3.98
CA THR A 49 28.49 29.31 -3.19
C THR A 49 27.21 28.52 -2.96
N PHE A 50 26.02 29.08 -3.21
CA PHE A 50 24.74 28.41 -2.98
C PHE A 50 24.59 27.09 -3.74
N TYR A 51 25.17 26.99 -4.94
CA TYR A 51 25.16 25.75 -5.71
C TYR A 51 25.99 24.66 -5.01
N LEU A 52 27.16 25.05 -4.49
CA LEU A 52 28.06 24.16 -3.76
C LEU A 52 27.46 23.74 -2.41
N ASP A 53 26.85 24.67 -1.68
CA ASP A 53 26.19 24.40 -0.39
C ASP A 53 25.04 23.40 -0.55
N SER A 54 24.23 23.54 -1.61
CA SER A 54 23.14 22.60 -1.91
C SER A 54 23.65 21.21 -2.28
N ALA A 55 24.71 21.12 -3.09
CA ALA A 55 25.34 19.86 -3.46
C ALA A 55 25.96 19.15 -2.24
N LEU A 56 26.55 19.93 -1.32
CA LEU A 56 27.16 19.43 -0.09
C LEU A 56 26.11 18.88 0.88
N MET A 57 24.95 19.54 1.00
CA MET A 57 23.83 19.04 1.81
C MET A 57 23.19 17.77 1.25
N LEU A 58 22.99 17.68 -0.07
CA LEU A 58 22.51 16.45 -0.72
C LEU A 58 23.54 15.31 -0.59
N GLY A 59 24.84 15.62 -0.71
CA GLY A 59 25.92 14.67 -0.49
C GLY A 59 25.93 14.13 0.94
N LEU A 60 25.83 15.01 1.94
CA LEU A 60 25.77 14.61 3.35
C LEU A 60 24.53 13.78 3.67
N ALA A 61 23.40 13.99 2.99
CA ALA A 61 22.19 13.19 3.18
C ALA A 61 22.39 11.71 2.83
N THR A 62 23.29 11.39 1.89
CA THR A 62 23.60 9.99 1.49
C THR A 62 24.34 9.20 2.56
N TRP A 63 25.00 9.88 3.51
CA TRP A 63 25.75 9.24 4.59
C TRP A 63 24.86 8.77 5.75
N PHE A 64 23.60 9.18 5.77
CA PHE A 64 22.64 8.77 6.79
C PHE A 64 21.81 7.57 6.31
N PRO A 65 21.88 6.41 6.97
CA PRO A 65 21.14 5.22 6.55
C PRO A 65 19.63 5.46 6.67
N ILE A 66 18.91 5.31 5.55
CA ILE A 66 17.44 5.27 5.52
C ILE A 66 17.04 3.97 6.23
N ARG A 67 16.67 4.06 7.51
CA ARG A 67 16.12 2.89 8.21
C ARG A 67 14.79 2.52 7.53
N PRO A 68 14.67 1.32 6.94
CA PRO A 68 13.38 0.88 6.42
C PRO A 68 12.44 0.73 7.60
N THR A 69 11.50 1.66 7.75
CA THR A 69 10.36 1.44 8.63
C THR A 69 9.55 0.31 8.03
N VAL A 70 9.65 -0.88 8.62
CA VAL A 70 8.78 -2.02 8.34
C VAL A 70 7.34 -1.50 8.43
N SER A 71 6.67 -1.34 7.29
CA SER A 71 5.30 -0.82 7.28
C SER A 71 4.40 -1.90 7.86
N ARG A 72 4.00 -1.71 9.12
CA ARG A 72 2.79 -2.35 9.62
C ARG A 72 1.62 -1.77 8.83
N SER A 73 0.85 -2.69 8.26
CA SER A 73 -0.42 -2.57 7.52
C SER A 73 -1.48 -1.65 8.17
N ALA A 74 -1.22 -0.35 8.32
CA ALA A 74 -2.19 0.59 8.87
C ALA A 74 -1.97 2.01 8.31
N ASP A 75 -2.50 2.23 7.11
CA ASP A 75 -3.41 3.33 6.75
C ASP A 75 -3.27 3.65 5.26
N ASP A 76 -4.11 2.99 4.48
CA ASP A 76 -4.24 3.07 3.01
C ASP A 76 -4.52 4.49 2.48
N VAL A 77 -4.95 5.40 3.37
CA VAL A 77 -5.15 6.83 3.04
C VAL A 77 -3.81 7.58 2.96
N ARG A 78 -2.82 7.20 3.77
CA ARG A 78 -1.55 7.94 3.91
C ARG A 78 -0.62 7.77 2.71
N SER A 79 -0.69 6.63 2.03
CA SER A 79 0.07 6.34 0.80
C SER A 79 -0.47 7.08 -0.42
N VAL A 80 -1.74 7.51 -0.38
CA VAL A 80 -2.45 8.21 -1.46
C VAL A 80 -2.41 9.73 -1.30
N VAL A 81 -2.45 10.23 -0.06
CA VAL A 81 -2.47 11.69 0.22
C VAL A 81 -1.18 12.38 -0.24
N ALA A 82 -0.01 11.80 -0.01
CA ALA A 82 1.26 12.41 -0.41
C ALA A 82 1.39 12.61 -1.94
N PRO A 83 1.14 11.59 -2.80
CA PRO A 83 1.16 11.79 -4.25
C PRO A 83 0.03 12.69 -4.74
N LEU A 84 -1.16 12.68 -4.10
CA LEU A 84 -2.22 13.62 -4.44
C LEU A 84 -1.82 15.07 -4.16
N LEU A 85 -1.27 15.37 -3.00
CA LEU A 85 -0.81 16.73 -2.66
C LEU A 85 0.31 17.21 -3.59
N LEU A 86 1.27 16.34 -3.91
CA LEU A 86 2.32 16.65 -4.88
C LEU A 86 1.75 16.86 -6.29
N GLY A 87 0.80 16.04 -6.71
CA GLY A 87 0.09 16.19 -7.99
C GLY A 87 -0.72 17.48 -8.07
N SER A 88 -1.44 17.85 -7.00
CA SER A 88 -2.19 19.11 -6.91
C SER A 88 -1.27 20.32 -6.92
N LEU A 89 -0.12 20.26 -6.22
CA LEU A 89 0.89 21.32 -6.24
C LEU A 89 1.49 21.49 -7.64
N ALA A 90 1.83 20.38 -8.31
CA ALA A 90 2.34 20.40 -9.67
C ALA A 90 1.31 20.96 -10.66
N LEU A 91 0.04 20.56 -10.54
CA LEU A 91 -1.07 21.09 -11.35
C LEU A 91 -1.29 22.59 -11.11
N GLY A 92 -1.23 23.03 -9.85
CA GLY A 92 -1.34 24.44 -9.49
C GLY A 92 -0.22 25.30 -10.07
N LEU A 93 1.02 24.81 -10.04
CA LEU A 93 2.16 25.42 -10.72
C LEU A 93 1.95 25.50 -12.23
N LEU A 94 1.41 24.46 -12.85
CA LEU A 94 1.15 24.39 -14.29
C LEU A 94 0.04 25.36 -14.73
N LEU A 95 -1.01 25.50 -13.91
CA LEU A 95 -2.08 26.48 -14.13
C LEU A 95 -1.58 27.91 -13.92
N PHE A 96 -0.80 28.17 -12.86
CA PHE A 96 -0.18 29.47 -12.63
C PHE A 96 0.77 29.86 -13.78
N ALA A 97 1.52 28.88 -14.28
CA ALA A 97 2.38 29.00 -15.44
C ALA A 97 1.65 29.24 -16.77
N ALA A 98 0.35 28.99 -16.86
CA ALA A 98 -0.46 29.31 -18.03
C ALA A 98 -0.90 30.79 -18.05
N PHE A 99 -0.85 31.49 -16.91
CA PHE A 99 -1.23 32.90 -16.77
C PHE A 99 -0.03 33.86 -16.74
N GLU A 100 1.18 33.37 -16.46
CA GLU A 100 2.43 34.11 -16.66
C GLU A 100 3.28 33.50 -17.80
N ALA A 101 4.20 34.27 -18.39
CA ALA A 101 5.12 33.77 -19.42
C ALA A 101 6.18 32.82 -18.82
N VAL A 102 5.76 31.64 -18.38
CA VAL A 102 6.64 30.64 -17.80
C VAL A 102 7.44 29.95 -18.89
N SER A 103 8.71 29.69 -18.59
CA SER A 103 9.62 29.04 -19.53
C SER A 103 9.12 27.64 -19.90
N ALA A 104 9.25 27.27 -21.18
CA ALA A 104 8.88 25.93 -21.66
C ALA A 104 9.58 24.81 -20.87
N ALA A 105 10.77 25.07 -20.33
CA ALA A 105 11.50 24.16 -19.47
C ALA A 105 10.75 23.81 -18.18
N ALA A 106 10.12 24.78 -17.51
CA ALA A 106 9.38 24.54 -16.27
C ALA A 106 8.12 23.68 -16.53
N ILE A 107 7.43 23.90 -17.66
CA ILE A 107 6.27 23.10 -18.06
C ILE A 107 6.70 21.65 -18.34
N LEU A 108 7.79 21.45 -19.08
CA LEU A 108 8.33 20.12 -19.39
C LEU A 108 8.75 19.37 -18.13
N LEU A 109 9.41 20.05 -17.18
CA LEU A 109 9.81 19.45 -15.90
C LEU A 109 8.59 19.07 -15.04
N ALA A 110 7.56 19.92 -14.97
CA ALA A 110 6.34 19.62 -14.22
C ALA A 110 5.57 18.44 -14.83
N ALA A 111 5.45 18.39 -16.17
CA ALA A 111 4.85 17.28 -16.88
C ALA A 111 5.63 15.97 -16.66
N GLY A 112 6.96 16.02 -16.71
CA GLY A 112 7.83 14.87 -16.42
C GLY A 112 7.67 14.37 -14.98
N ALA A 113 7.61 15.28 -14.01
CA ALA A 113 7.39 14.92 -12.61
C ALA A 113 6.02 14.25 -12.40
N LEU A 114 4.96 14.78 -13.02
CA LEU A 114 3.62 14.19 -12.95
C LEU A 114 3.60 12.79 -13.58
N ALA A 115 4.22 12.63 -14.76
CA ALA A 115 4.33 11.33 -15.43
C ALA A 115 5.07 10.31 -14.57
N LEU A 116 6.16 10.71 -13.91
CA LEU A 116 6.92 9.85 -13.01
C LEU A 116 6.11 9.44 -11.77
N ILE A 117 5.33 10.37 -11.19
CA ILE A 117 4.42 10.07 -10.07
C ILE A 117 3.36 9.05 -10.51
N VAL A 118 2.72 9.26 -11.66
CA VAL A 118 1.73 8.33 -12.22
C VAL A 118 2.35 6.96 -12.48
N ALA A 119 3.52 6.90 -13.11
CA ALA A 119 4.21 5.64 -13.37
C ALA A 119 4.57 4.90 -12.06
N ARG A 120 5.10 5.62 -11.07
CA ARG A 120 5.46 5.04 -9.77
C ARG A 120 4.24 4.50 -9.03
N THR A 121 3.14 5.25 -9.02
CA THR A 121 1.89 4.81 -8.37
C THR A 121 1.28 3.59 -9.06
N ALA A 122 1.34 3.54 -10.40
CA ALA A 122 0.88 2.39 -11.17
C ALA A 122 1.69 1.12 -10.89
N LEU A 123 3.03 1.23 -10.80
CA LEU A 123 3.90 0.11 -10.44
C LEU A 123 3.63 -0.37 -9.01
N ALA A 124 3.54 0.56 -8.05
CA ALA A 124 3.22 0.22 -6.67
C ALA A 124 1.87 -0.50 -6.53
N PHE A 125 0.86 -0.10 -7.33
CA PHE A 125 -0.43 -0.76 -7.34
C PHE A 125 -0.36 -2.19 -7.89
N ARG A 126 0.44 -2.42 -8.94
CA ARG A 126 0.67 -3.77 -9.49
C ARG A 126 1.32 -4.69 -8.47
N ASP A 127 2.36 -4.22 -7.79
CA ASP A 127 3.07 -4.99 -6.77
C ASP A 127 2.16 -5.30 -5.57
N ASN A 128 1.29 -4.37 -5.18
CA ASN A 128 0.34 -4.61 -4.10
C ASN A 128 -0.67 -5.71 -4.46
N ARG A 129 -1.14 -5.76 -5.72
CA ARG A 129 -2.06 -6.81 -6.18
C ARG A 129 -1.40 -8.18 -6.18
N THR A 130 -0.17 -8.30 -6.65
CA THR A 130 0.54 -9.59 -6.66
C THR A 130 0.79 -10.10 -5.24
N LEU A 131 1.12 -9.20 -4.30
CA LEU A 131 1.26 -9.53 -2.89
C LEU A 131 -0.07 -9.96 -2.25
N LEU A 132 -1.17 -9.26 -2.54
CA LEU A 132 -2.50 -9.62 -2.08
C LEU A 132 -2.93 -10.99 -2.59
N GLU A 133 -2.73 -11.25 -3.88
CA GLU A 133 -3.01 -12.54 -4.50
C GLU A 133 -2.13 -13.64 -3.91
N ALA A 134 -0.84 -13.40 -3.69
CA ALA A 134 0.06 -14.35 -3.04
C ALA A 134 -0.41 -14.67 -1.62
N ARG A 135 -0.78 -13.66 -0.82
CA ARG A 135 -1.34 -13.89 0.53
C ARG A 135 -2.65 -14.67 0.51
N GLN A 136 -3.52 -14.41 -0.46
CA GLN A 136 -4.74 -15.18 -0.63
C GLN A 136 -4.46 -16.62 -1.06
N ARG A 137 -3.47 -16.84 -1.93
CA ARG A 137 -2.98 -18.16 -2.36
C ARG A 137 -2.32 -18.93 -1.22
N ASP A 138 -1.72 -18.26 -0.25
CA ASP A 138 -1.02 -18.88 0.87
C ASP A 138 -1.91 -19.09 2.12
N SER A 139 -3.07 -18.44 2.21
CA SER A 139 -3.98 -18.64 3.34
C SER A 139 -4.51 -20.08 3.35
N LEU A 140 -4.28 -20.84 4.42
CA LEU A 140 -4.76 -22.23 4.57
C LEU A 140 -6.16 -22.32 5.22
N THR A 141 -6.78 -21.19 5.54
CA THR A 141 -8.09 -21.13 6.20
C THR A 141 -9.14 -20.46 5.32
N ASP A 142 -10.40 -20.81 5.54
CA ASP A 142 -11.57 -20.15 4.98
C ASP A 142 -11.89 -18.89 5.78
N GLY A 143 -12.06 -17.76 5.08
CA GLY A 143 -12.27 -16.47 5.74
C GLY A 143 -13.63 -16.31 6.44
N LEU A 144 -14.63 -17.13 6.09
CA LEU A 144 -15.98 -17.03 6.64
C LEU A 144 -16.21 -18.00 7.81
N THR A 145 -15.73 -19.23 7.72
CA THR A 145 -15.92 -20.25 8.76
C THR A 145 -14.72 -20.44 9.68
N GLY A 146 -13.53 -19.97 9.30
CA GLY A 146 -12.29 -20.22 10.02
C GLY A 146 -11.71 -21.64 9.84
N LEU A 147 -12.46 -22.55 9.20
CA LEU A 147 -12.03 -23.92 8.91
C LEU A 147 -10.85 -23.95 7.94
N GLY A 148 -10.16 -25.09 7.85
CA GLY A 148 -9.18 -25.29 6.78
C GLY A 148 -9.86 -25.19 5.41
N ASN A 149 -9.24 -24.52 4.45
CA ASN A 149 -9.80 -24.47 3.09
C ASN A 149 -9.41 -25.70 2.27
N ARG A 150 -9.89 -25.78 1.03
CA ARG A 150 -9.57 -26.88 0.12
C ARG A 150 -8.06 -27.13 -0.03
N ARG A 151 -7.21 -26.10 -0.03
CA ARG A 151 -5.74 -26.28 -0.14
C ARG A 151 -5.18 -26.99 1.10
N HIS A 152 -5.62 -26.59 2.28
CA HIS A 152 -5.21 -27.24 3.53
C HIS A 152 -5.68 -28.69 3.61
N LEU A 153 -6.89 -28.99 3.12
CA LEU A 153 -7.38 -30.37 3.00
C LEU A 153 -6.45 -31.21 2.11
N MET A 154 -6.10 -30.73 0.92
CA MET A 154 -5.28 -31.50 -0.01
C MET A 154 -3.89 -31.80 0.58
N SER A 155 -3.24 -30.80 1.20
CA SER A 155 -1.96 -31.03 1.90
C SER A 155 -2.10 -32.00 3.08
N GLY A 156 -3.22 -31.94 3.80
CA GLY A 156 -3.49 -32.85 4.92
C GLY A 156 -3.78 -34.28 4.45
N LEU A 157 -4.41 -34.44 3.29
CA LEU A 157 -4.73 -35.74 2.71
C LEU A 157 -3.46 -36.48 2.26
N GLU A 158 -2.51 -35.78 1.65
CA GLU A 158 -1.21 -36.36 1.27
C GLU A 158 -0.48 -36.93 2.49
N ALA A 159 -0.40 -36.17 3.59
CA ALA A 159 0.18 -36.63 4.85
C ALA A 159 -0.59 -37.82 5.46
N ALA A 160 -1.93 -37.74 5.46
CA ALA A 160 -2.78 -38.81 5.98
C ALA A 160 -2.65 -40.11 5.17
N MET A 161 -2.42 -40.03 3.86
CA MET A 161 -2.18 -41.19 2.99
C MET A 161 -0.84 -41.87 3.30
N GLU A 162 0.22 -41.10 3.56
CA GLU A 162 1.52 -41.64 3.97
C GLU A 162 1.43 -42.38 5.32
N GLU A 163 0.75 -41.79 6.30
CA GLU A 163 0.50 -42.46 7.59
C GLU A 163 -0.37 -43.71 7.43
N ALA A 164 -1.32 -43.70 6.50
CA ALA A 164 -2.14 -44.87 6.22
C ALA A 164 -1.33 -46.02 5.62
N ARG A 165 -0.35 -45.71 4.76
CA ARG A 165 0.61 -46.71 4.25
C ARG A 165 1.47 -47.30 5.37
N ALA A 166 1.75 -46.54 6.42
CA ALA A 166 2.48 -47.00 7.61
C ALA A 166 1.61 -47.81 8.60
N GLY A 167 0.36 -48.12 8.26
CA GLY A 167 -0.56 -48.94 9.07
C GLY A 167 -1.58 -48.14 9.89
N GLY A 168 -1.64 -46.82 9.74
CA GLY A 168 -2.67 -45.99 10.36
C GLY A 168 -4.03 -46.10 9.64
N ALA A 169 -5.14 -46.13 10.39
CA ALA A 169 -6.47 -45.95 9.79
C ALA A 169 -6.87 -44.47 9.83
N ARG A 170 -7.31 -43.93 8.68
CA ARG A 170 -7.81 -42.56 8.55
C ARG A 170 -9.19 -42.58 7.87
N THR A 171 -10.08 -41.71 8.32
CA THR A 171 -11.44 -41.59 7.78
C THR A 171 -11.66 -40.17 7.27
N LEU A 172 -12.18 -40.05 6.04
CA LEU A 172 -12.61 -38.78 5.45
C LEU A 172 -14.13 -38.77 5.39
N LEU A 173 -14.75 -37.75 5.98
CA LEU A 173 -16.19 -37.52 5.97
C LEU A 173 -16.48 -36.29 5.13
N LEU A 174 -17.45 -36.40 4.22
CA LEU A 174 -17.93 -35.28 3.41
C LEU A 174 -19.38 -34.99 3.80
N PHE A 175 -19.63 -33.74 4.18
CA PHE A 175 -20.96 -33.24 4.53
C PHE A 175 -21.40 -32.22 3.49
N ASP A 176 -22.67 -32.29 3.09
CA ASP A 176 -23.33 -31.26 2.29
C ASP A 176 -24.47 -30.63 3.10
N LEU A 177 -24.72 -29.34 2.86
CA LEU A 177 -25.74 -28.57 3.58
C LEU A 177 -27.04 -28.54 2.79
N ASP A 178 -27.94 -29.46 3.11
CA ASP A 178 -29.26 -29.52 2.49
C ASP A 178 -30.08 -28.26 2.77
N GLY A 179 -30.76 -27.75 1.75
CA GLY A 179 -31.70 -26.63 1.88
C GLY A 179 -31.05 -25.25 2.13
N PHE A 180 -29.72 -25.12 2.11
CA PHE A 180 -29.03 -23.85 2.38
C PHE A 180 -29.46 -22.71 1.45
N LYS A 181 -29.74 -23.01 0.17
CA LYS A 181 -30.27 -22.02 -0.77
C LYS A 181 -31.63 -21.47 -0.33
N GLY A 182 -32.55 -22.34 0.07
CA GLY A 182 -33.88 -21.93 0.55
C GLY A 182 -33.80 -21.09 1.83
N TYR A 183 -32.84 -21.40 2.72
CA TYR A 183 -32.57 -20.57 3.88
C TYR A 183 -32.07 -19.16 3.49
N ASN A 184 -31.14 -19.07 2.53
CA ASN A 184 -30.68 -17.77 2.01
C ASN A 184 -31.80 -16.99 1.33
N ASP A 185 -32.67 -17.65 0.59
CA ASP A 185 -33.80 -17.00 -0.09
C ASP A 185 -34.82 -16.45 0.93
N ALA A 186 -34.98 -17.10 2.08
CA ALA A 186 -35.90 -16.68 3.14
C ALA A 186 -35.34 -15.61 4.10
N PHE A 187 -34.04 -15.70 4.45
CA PHE A 187 -33.43 -14.88 5.50
C PHE A 187 -32.29 -13.97 5.01
N GLY A 188 -31.94 -14.06 3.73
CA GLY A 188 -30.87 -13.30 3.10
C GLY A 188 -29.47 -13.89 3.32
N HIS A 189 -28.54 -13.54 2.43
CA HIS A 189 -27.15 -13.98 2.48
C HIS A 189 -26.43 -13.70 3.82
N PRO A 190 -26.59 -12.52 4.48
CA PRO A 190 -25.93 -12.28 5.76
C PRO A 190 -26.34 -13.27 6.87
N ALA A 191 -27.59 -13.72 6.87
CA ALA A 191 -28.07 -14.75 7.79
C ALA A 191 -27.47 -16.12 7.46
N GLY A 192 -27.33 -16.44 6.17
CA GLY A 192 -26.63 -17.64 5.70
C GLY A 192 -25.16 -17.67 6.08
N ASP A 193 -24.46 -16.55 5.91
CA ASP A 193 -23.05 -16.40 6.30
C ASP A 193 -22.88 -16.60 7.82
N SER A 194 -23.80 -16.05 8.61
CA SER A 194 -23.83 -16.24 10.06
C SER A 194 -24.07 -17.70 10.44
N LEU A 195 -24.97 -18.39 9.73
CA LEU A 195 -25.22 -19.83 9.91
C LEU A 195 -23.96 -20.66 9.61
N LEU A 196 -23.30 -20.38 8.48
CA LEU A 196 -22.07 -21.07 8.08
C LEU A 196 -20.93 -20.84 9.08
N SER A 197 -20.77 -19.60 9.57
CA SER A 197 -19.75 -19.27 10.55
C SER A 197 -19.95 -20.04 11.86
N ARG A 198 -21.19 -20.10 12.37
CA ARG A 198 -21.54 -20.88 13.57
C ARG A 198 -21.37 -22.38 13.37
N LEU A 199 -21.80 -22.89 12.22
CA LEU A 199 -21.62 -24.30 11.87
C LEU A 199 -20.14 -24.66 11.80
N GLY A 200 -19.32 -23.81 11.20
CA GLY A 200 -17.87 -23.99 11.14
C GLY A 200 -17.26 -24.12 12.52
N ALA A 201 -17.55 -23.17 13.42
CA ALA A 201 -17.07 -23.21 14.80
C ALA A 201 -17.51 -24.49 15.54
N ASN A 202 -18.77 -24.90 15.38
CA ASN A 202 -19.30 -26.11 16.02
C ASN A 202 -18.65 -27.39 15.47
N LEU A 203 -18.44 -27.46 14.15
CA LEU A 203 -17.78 -28.61 13.52
C LEU A 203 -16.31 -28.70 13.93
N ASP A 204 -15.61 -27.58 13.99
CA ASP A 204 -14.20 -27.56 14.42
C ASP A 204 -14.08 -28.04 15.87
N ALA A 205 -14.92 -27.53 16.76
CA ALA A 205 -14.94 -27.94 18.16
C ALA A 205 -15.26 -29.44 18.34
N ALA A 206 -16.21 -29.97 17.56
CA ALA A 206 -16.59 -31.38 17.61
C ALA A 206 -15.50 -32.32 17.07
N VAL A 207 -14.74 -31.88 16.07
CA VAL A 207 -13.72 -32.70 15.38
C VAL A 207 -12.33 -32.53 15.99
N ALA A 208 -12.03 -31.43 16.68
CA ALA A 208 -10.71 -31.12 17.24
C ALA A 208 -10.02 -32.27 18.02
N PRO A 209 -10.73 -33.10 18.82
CA PRO A 209 -10.09 -34.24 19.51
C PRO A 209 -9.65 -35.39 18.58
N HIS A 210 -10.19 -35.44 17.36
CA HIS A 210 -10.08 -36.59 16.47
C HIS A 210 -9.53 -36.25 15.08
N GLY A 211 -9.45 -34.97 14.72
CA GLY A 211 -9.00 -34.55 13.39
C GLY A 211 -9.15 -33.06 13.14
N ARG A 212 -9.38 -32.71 11.87
CA ARG A 212 -9.60 -31.32 11.42
C ARG A 212 -10.80 -31.25 10.49
N ALA A 213 -11.52 -30.13 10.54
CA ALA A 213 -12.61 -29.83 9.63
C ALA A 213 -12.16 -28.88 8.51
N TYR A 214 -12.71 -29.06 7.32
CA TYR A 214 -12.36 -28.28 6.14
C TYR A 214 -13.60 -27.83 5.36
N ARG A 215 -13.54 -26.64 4.76
CA ARG A 215 -14.56 -26.13 3.84
C ARG A 215 -14.09 -26.29 2.39
N ILE A 216 -14.85 -27.09 1.63
CA ILE A 216 -14.55 -27.41 0.22
C ILE A 216 -15.45 -26.61 -0.75
N GLY A 217 -16.57 -26.07 -0.26
CA GLY A 217 -17.56 -25.32 -1.06
C GLY A 217 -17.47 -23.80 -0.89
N GLY A 218 -17.50 -23.09 -2.02
CA GLY A 218 -17.48 -21.63 -2.11
C GLY A 218 -16.32 -21.14 -2.99
N THR A 219 -16.58 -20.90 -4.28
CA THR A 219 -15.82 -19.85 -4.95
C THR A 219 -16.17 -18.56 -4.22
N SER A 220 -15.16 -17.79 -3.81
CA SER A 220 -15.36 -16.48 -3.21
C SER A 220 -16.30 -15.67 -4.10
N SER A 221 -17.57 -15.56 -3.75
CA SER A 221 -18.42 -14.55 -4.34
C SER A 221 -17.81 -13.23 -3.90
N ALA A 222 -17.25 -12.51 -4.89
CA ALA A 222 -16.68 -11.20 -4.72
C ALA A 222 -17.64 -10.34 -3.87
N PRO A 223 -17.12 -9.48 -2.97
CA PRO A 223 -17.97 -8.61 -2.19
C PRO A 223 -18.76 -7.74 -3.16
N SER A 224 -20.09 -7.93 -3.21
CA SER A 224 -20.96 -7.02 -3.93
C SER A 224 -20.93 -5.70 -3.18
N SER A 225 -20.10 -4.77 -3.64
CA SER A 225 -20.14 -3.38 -3.23
C SER A 225 -21.47 -2.79 -3.65
N ARG A 226 -22.42 -2.76 -2.72
CA ARG A 226 -23.57 -1.86 -2.76
C ARG A 226 -23.31 -0.76 -1.73
N PRO A 227 -23.10 0.50 -2.14
CA PRO A 227 -23.24 1.60 -1.20
C PRO A 227 -24.74 1.82 -0.95
N MET A 228 -25.09 1.94 0.33
CA MET A 228 -26.32 2.57 0.77
C MET A 228 -26.20 4.09 0.58
N ALA A 229 -27.10 4.66 -0.20
CA ALA A 229 -27.85 5.90 0.05
C ALA A 229 -28.68 6.22 -1.21
#